data_AF-W0RKC0-F1
#
_entry.id   AF-W0RKC0-F1
#
_cell.length_a   1.000
_cell.length_b   1.000
_cell.length_c   1.000
_cell.angle_alpha   90.00
_cell.angle_beta   90.00
_cell.angle_gamma   90.00
#
_symmetry.space_group_name_H-M   'P 1'
#
loop_
_entity.id
_entity.type
_entity.pdbx_description
1 polymer ?
#
loop_
_entity_poly.entity_id
_entity_poly.type
_entity_poly.pdbx_seq_one_letter_code
_entity_poly.pdbx_strand_id
1 'polypeptide(L)'
;MGVVGAGGLGYHHVRILREMPSVTLAGFYEQDEARRALVARELEAPAFDTLDALLDATDALNVVVPTPAHFDVARAALARGKHLLIEKPITTTLEQADELIAMADRAGVVVQTGHVERFNRAIRAALPYVERPRFIESDRLAPFSPRGSDVAVVLDLMIHDIDLVRTLVGAPVDDVRAVGVPVLTPTVDIANARLGFTSGAVANITASRVSRERLRKIRIFQQSGYLSLDLAAGTGEFFRLRGGVDVASIAKAPPPLDLAMFVERVPLEAPEGEPLRLEFDSFVAAVRGEQPVAVSARDGRDALDVALRIVGEIERTLPSLRGAALATS
;
A
#
# COMPACT_ATOMS: atom_id res chain seq x y z
N MET A 1 10.37 -12.32 16.42
CA MET A 1 9.10 -11.81 15.86
C MET A 1 8.04 -12.89 15.85
N GLY A 2 6.76 -12.51 15.91
CA GLY A 2 5.63 -13.41 15.72
C GLY A 2 4.65 -12.92 14.64
N VAL A 3 3.73 -13.78 14.20
CA VAL A 3 2.67 -13.41 13.26
C VAL A 3 1.30 -13.66 13.88
N VAL A 4 0.41 -12.68 13.80
CA VAL A 4 -0.99 -12.80 14.23
C VAL A 4 -1.87 -12.88 12.98
N GLY A 5 -2.51 -14.02 12.75
CA GLY A 5 -3.23 -14.33 11.52
C GLY A 5 -2.34 -15.05 10.51
N ALA A 6 -2.72 -16.28 10.15
CA ALA A 6 -2.06 -17.13 9.16
C ALA A 6 -3.02 -17.55 8.04
N GLY A 7 -3.97 -16.66 7.69
CA GLY A 7 -4.83 -16.78 6.51
C GLY A 7 -4.05 -16.79 5.19
N GLY A 8 -4.71 -16.45 4.08
CA GLY A 8 -4.07 -16.49 2.75
C GLY A 8 -2.78 -15.67 2.67
N LEU A 9 -2.85 -14.40 3.07
CA LEU A 9 -1.68 -13.51 3.11
C LEU A 9 -0.75 -13.88 4.28
N GLY A 10 -1.30 -14.08 5.48
CA GLY A 10 -0.53 -14.41 6.69
C GLY A 10 0.38 -15.64 6.53
N TYR A 11 -0.02 -16.64 5.74
CA TYR A 11 0.82 -17.78 5.38
C TYR A 11 2.14 -17.35 4.73
N HIS A 12 2.09 -16.43 3.77
CA HIS A 12 3.28 -15.93 3.10
C HIS A 12 4.16 -15.12 4.06
N HIS A 13 3.57 -14.39 5.01
CA HIS A 13 4.32 -13.66 6.02
C HIS A 13 5.07 -14.63 6.96
N VAL A 14 4.42 -15.70 7.43
CA VAL A 14 5.08 -16.75 8.23
C VAL A 14 6.22 -17.40 7.44
N ARG A 15 5.97 -17.76 6.18
CA ARG A 15 6.98 -18.37 5.29
C ARG A 15 8.21 -17.48 5.15
N ILE A 16 8.03 -16.21 4.78
CA ILE A 16 9.14 -15.28 4.54
C ILE A 16 9.90 -15.02 5.84
N LEU A 17 9.22 -14.74 6.96
CA LEU A 17 9.88 -14.49 8.24
C LEU A 17 10.69 -15.69 8.74
N ARG A 18 10.27 -16.93 8.44
CA ARG A 18 11.06 -18.14 8.73
C ARG A 18 12.36 -18.21 7.92
N GLU A 19 12.34 -17.72 6.68
CA GLU A 19 13.48 -17.71 5.75
C GLU A 19 14.44 -16.51 5.96
N MET A 20 14.09 -15.56 6.85
CA MET A 20 14.87 -14.35 7.10
C MET A 20 15.93 -14.57 8.19
N PRO A 21 17.24 -14.52 7.88
CA PRO A 21 18.30 -14.72 8.87
C PRO A 21 18.38 -13.58 9.90
N SER A 22 17.86 -12.40 9.55
CA SER A 22 17.78 -11.22 10.42
C SER A 22 16.69 -11.35 11.49
N VAL A 23 15.83 -12.38 11.43
CA VAL A 23 14.68 -12.56 12.31
C VAL A 23 14.69 -13.96 12.93
N THR A 24 14.47 -14.04 14.24
CA THR A 24 14.03 -15.29 14.87
C THR A 24 12.51 -15.31 14.90
N LEU A 25 11.89 -16.20 14.13
CA LEU A 25 10.44 -16.43 14.18
C LEU A 25 10.11 -17.25 15.43
N ALA A 26 9.51 -16.61 16.43
CA ALA A 26 9.05 -17.31 17.64
C ALA A 26 7.87 -18.25 17.32
N GLY A 27 7.01 -17.83 16.40
CA GLY A 27 5.87 -18.61 15.91
C GLY A 27 4.74 -17.72 15.40
N PHE A 28 3.55 -18.29 15.27
CA PHE A 28 2.35 -17.57 14.86
C PHE A 28 1.12 -17.98 15.69
N TYR A 29 0.11 -17.12 15.68
CA TYR A 29 -1.21 -17.38 16.23
C TYR A 29 -2.23 -17.30 15.11
N GLU A 30 -3.12 -18.29 15.07
CA GLU A 30 -4.27 -18.35 14.17
C GLU A 30 -5.47 -18.86 14.97
N GLN A 31 -6.61 -18.17 14.81
CA GLN A 31 -7.82 -18.44 15.58
C GLN A 31 -8.49 -19.74 15.13
N ASP A 32 -8.49 -20.02 13.82
CA ASP A 32 -9.00 -21.27 13.29
C ASP A 32 -8.00 -22.41 13.53
N GLU A 33 -8.39 -23.39 14.35
CA GLU A 33 -7.52 -24.50 14.77
C GLU A 33 -7.07 -25.36 13.58
N ALA A 34 -7.95 -25.63 12.63
CA ALA A 34 -7.63 -26.44 11.45
C ALA A 34 -6.62 -25.72 10.55
N ARG A 35 -6.79 -24.41 10.36
CA ARG A 35 -5.84 -23.55 9.64
C ARG A 35 -4.51 -23.47 10.38
N ARG A 36 -4.54 -23.29 11.71
CA ARG A 36 -3.33 -23.26 12.54
C ARG A 36 -2.51 -24.54 12.39
N ALA A 37 -3.16 -25.71 12.55
CA ALA A 37 -2.50 -27.01 12.41
C ALA A 37 -1.96 -27.24 10.99
N LEU A 38 -2.70 -26.82 9.96
CA LEU A 38 -2.28 -26.89 8.56
C LEU A 38 -1.00 -26.09 8.32
N VAL A 39 -1.00 -24.80 8.69
CA VAL A 39 0.14 -23.90 8.45
C VAL A 39 1.35 -24.33 9.27
N ALA A 40 1.17 -24.75 10.52
CA ALA A 40 2.25 -25.23 11.38
C ALA A 40 2.96 -26.45 10.76
N ARG A 41 2.18 -27.38 10.19
CA ARG A 41 2.72 -28.56 9.52
C ARG A 41 3.42 -28.21 8.21
N GLU A 42 2.81 -27.40 7.36
CA GLU A 42 3.35 -27.07 6.03
C GLU A 42 4.62 -26.22 6.09
N LEU A 43 4.67 -25.28 7.03
CA LEU A 43 5.80 -24.36 7.17
C LEU A 43 6.77 -24.79 8.27
N GLU A 44 6.49 -25.87 9.00
CA GLU A 44 7.26 -26.33 10.17
C GLU A 44 7.55 -25.17 11.14
N ALA A 45 6.55 -24.31 11.35
CA ALA A 45 6.65 -23.10 12.16
C ALA A 45 5.93 -23.32 13.50
N PRO A 46 6.49 -22.86 14.64
CA PRO A 46 5.81 -22.96 15.92
C PRO A 46 4.47 -22.22 15.89
N ALA A 47 3.44 -22.86 16.44
CA ALA A 47 2.11 -22.27 16.55
C ALA A 47 1.74 -22.11 18.03
N PHE A 48 1.13 -20.98 18.36
CA PHE A 48 0.65 -20.67 19.70
C PHE A 48 -0.87 -20.86 19.76
N ASP A 49 -1.36 -21.42 20.86
CA ASP A 49 -2.79 -21.65 21.06
C ASP A 49 -3.56 -20.38 21.45
N THR A 50 -2.87 -19.37 21.97
CA THR A 50 -3.46 -18.10 22.39
C THR A 50 -2.62 -16.93 21.91
N LEU A 51 -3.28 -15.79 21.68
CA LEU A 51 -2.62 -14.54 21.35
C LEU A 51 -1.66 -14.10 22.47
N ASP A 52 -2.10 -14.20 23.73
CA ASP A 52 -1.29 -13.79 24.88
C ASP A 52 0.03 -14.58 24.97
N ALA A 53 0.01 -15.89 24.73
CA ALA A 53 1.24 -16.69 24.74
C ALA A 53 2.22 -16.27 23.62
N LEU A 54 1.71 -15.90 22.44
CA LEU A 54 2.55 -15.35 21.37
C LEU A 54 3.12 -13.98 21.74
N LEU A 55 2.29 -13.11 22.34
CA LEU A 55 2.71 -11.78 22.81
C LEU A 55 3.83 -11.86 23.84
N ASP A 56 3.75 -12.80 24.78
CA ASP A 56 4.75 -12.97 25.83
C ASP A 56 6.07 -13.53 25.27
N ALA A 57 6.02 -14.27 24.15
CA ALA A 57 7.19 -14.90 23.52
C ALA A 57 7.89 -14.04 22.45
N THR A 58 7.45 -12.80 22.20
CA THR A 58 7.92 -12.00 21.06
C THR A 58 8.27 -10.56 21.45
N ASP A 59 9.23 -9.95 20.72
CA ASP A 59 9.53 -8.51 20.84
C ASP A 59 8.71 -7.65 19.86
N ALA A 60 8.32 -8.25 18.73
CA ALA A 60 7.60 -7.60 17.66
C ALA A 60 6.66 -8.57 16.95
N LEU A 61 5.55 -8.05 16.45
CA LEU A 61 4.54 -8.80 15.72
C LEU A 61 4.29 -8.25 14.33
N ASN A 62 3.90 -9.14 13.44
CA ASN A 62 3.24 -8.81 12.19
C ASN A 62 1.76 -9.20 12.27
N VAL A 63 0.86 -8.23 12.11
CA VAL A 63 -0.59 -8.36 12.29
C VAL A 63 -1.25 -8.45 10.92
N VAL A 64 -1.79 -9.63 10.60
CA VAL A 64 -2.38 -10.02 9.31
C VAL A 64 -3.75 -10.70 9.55
N VAL A 65 -4.53 -10.11 10.44
CA VAL A 65 -5.92 -10.51 10.72
C VAL A 65 -6.88 -9.69 9.84
N PRO A 66 -8.18 -10.00 9.79
CA PRO A 66 -9.14 -9.10 9.14
C PRO A 66 -9.09 -7.70 9.74
N THR A 67 -9.26 -6.66 8.92
CA THR A 67 -9.16 -5.25 9.32
C THR A 67 -9.94 -4.89 10.60
N PRO A 68 -11.19 -5.36 10.82
CA PRO A 68 -11.92 -5.07 12.06
C PRO A 68 -11.19 -5.49 13.34
N ALA A 69 -10.31 -6.49 13.26
CA ALA A 69 -9.53 -6.99 14.38
C ALA A 69 -8.14 -6.32 14.52
N HIS A 70 -7.69 -5.50 13.56
CA HIS A 70 -6.37 -4.84 13.62
C HIS A 70 -6.18 -4.04 14.90
N PHE A 71 -7.15 -3.19 15.25
CA PHE A 71 -7.04 -2.29 16.41
C PHE A 71 -6.96 -3.05 17.73
N ASP A 72 -7.80 -4.07 17.93
CA ASP A 72 -7.81 -4.83 19.18
C ASP A 72 -6.52 -5.63 19.39
N VAL A 73 -6.02 -6.28 18.34
CA VAL A 73 -4.73 -6.98 18.37
C VAL A 73 -3.59 -5.99 18.63
N ALA A 74 -3.56 -4.87 17.91
CA ALA A 74 -2.53 -3.85 18.07
C ALA A 74 -2.54 -3.27 19.48
N ARG A 75 -3.72 -2.94 20.04
CA ARG A 75 -3.88 -2.46 21.41
C ARG A 75 -3.31 -3.44 22.44
N ALA A 76 -3.63 -4.73 22.32
CA ALA A 76 -3.12 -5.76 23.23
C ALA A 76 -1.60 -5.91 23.18
N ALA A 77 -1.00 -5.71 22.01
CA ALA A 77 0.44 -5.76 21.79
C ALA A 77 1.16 -4.48 22.26
N LEU A 78 0.62 -3.30 21.95
CA LEU A 78 1.16 -2.01 22.38
C LEU A 78 1.14 -1.87 23.92
N ALA A 79 0.10 -2.41 24.58
CA ALA A 79 0.03 -2.47 26.04
C ALA A 79 1.18 -3.28 26.68
N ARG A 80 1.84 -4.15 25.90
CA ARG A 80 3.01 -4.94 26.29
C ARG A 80 4.32 -4.42 25.69
N GLY A 81 4.30 -3.20 25.12
CA GLY A 81 5.48 -2.57 24.54
C GLY A 81 6.05 -3.31 23.32
N LYS A 82 5.19 -3.95 22.51
CA LYS A 82 5.63 -4.69 21.31
C LYS A 82 5.69 -3.76 20.09
N HIS A 83 6.71 -3.94 19.24
CA HIS A 83 6.75 -3.30 17.92
C HIS A 83 5.78 -4.00 16.96
N LEU A 84 5.18 -3.26 16.03
CA LEU A 84 4.16 -3.80 15.14
C LEU A 84 4.42 -3.48 13.66
N LEU A 85 4.27 -4.47 12.80
CA LEU A 85 3.91 -4.29 11.40
C LEU A 85 2.43 -4.67 11.26
N ILE A 86 1.58 -3.77 10.79
CA ILE A 86 0.14 -4.00 10.67
C ILE A 86 -0.25 -3.92 9.20
N GLU A 87 -0.90 -4.95 8.69
CA GLU A 87 -1.39 -4.93 7.31
C GLU A 87 -2.32 -3.76 7.02
N LYS A 88 -2.41 -3.39 5.73
CA LYS A 88 -3.30 -2.32 5.28
C LYS A 88 -4.76 -2.79 5.20
N PRO A 89 -5.73 -1.89 5.40
CA PRO A 89 -5.58 -0.57 6.02
C PRO A 89 -5.27 -0.70 7.51
N ILE A 90 -4.61 0.30 8.09
CA ILE A 90 -4.11 0.24 9.47
C ILE A 90 -5.20 -0.09 10.51
N THR A 91 -6.41 0.45 10.32
CA THR A 91 -7.61 0.28 11.17
C THR A 91 -8.88 0.47 10.32
N THR A 92 -10.07 0.30 10.91
CA THR A 92 -11.34 0.58 10.22
C THR A 92 -11.76 2.05 10.30
N THR A 93 -11.36 2.77 11.36
CA THR A 93 -11.68 4.19 11.54
C THR A 93 -10.44 5.03 11.85
N LEU A 94 -10.55 6.34 11.63
CA LEU A 94 -9.48 7.29 11.94
C LEU A 94 -9.26 7.45 13.43
N GLU A 95 -10.32 7.37 14.24
CA GLU A 95 -10.24 7.44 15.70
C GLU A 95 -9.40 6.29 16.26
N GLN A 96 -9.61 5.07 15.74
CA GLN A 96 -8.78 3.91 16.09
C GLN A 96 -7.32 4.11 15.65
N ALA A 97 -7.07 4.65 14.46
CA ALA A 97 -5.71 4.92 13.98
C ALA A 97 -5.01 5.96 14.87
N ASP A 98 -5.70 7.04 15.21
CA ASP A 98 -5.18 8.13 16.03
C ASP A 98 -4.90 7.64 17.48
N GLU A 99 -5.77 6.80 18.05
CA GLU A 99 -5.53 6.16 19.35
C GLU A 99 -4.34 5.19 19.31
N LEU A 100 -4.22 4.39 18.24
CA LEU A 100 -3.12 3.46 18.02
C LEU A 100 -1.78 4.19 17.94
N ILE A 101 -1.71 5.27 17.16
CA ILE A 101 -0.51 6.13 17.07
C ILE A 101 -0.15 6.68 18.45
N ALA A 102 -1.13 7.21 19.20
CA ALA A 102 -0.86 7.75 20.52
C ALA A 102 -0.39 6.67 21.53
N MET A 103 -0.86 5.43 21.41
CA MET A 103 -0.36 4.30 22.21
C MET A 103 1.08 3.95 21.84
N ALA A 104 1.40 3.89 20.55
CA ALA A 104 2.75 3.62 20.07
C ALA A 104 3.75 4.68 20.54
N ASP A 105 3.39 5.96 20.44
CA ASP A 105 4.20 7.08 20.90
C ASP A 105 4.47 7.00 22.41
N ARG A 106 3.45 6.67 23.22
CA ARG A 106 3.59 6.50 24.68
C ARG A 106 4.47 5.31 25.06
N ALA A 107 4.39 4.22 24.31
CA ALA A 107 5.19 3.03 24.53
C ALA A 107 6.61 3.15 23.99
N GLY A 108 6.90 4.15 23.13
CA GLY A 108 8.20 4.32 22.48
C GLY A 108 8.53 3.20 21.49
N VAL A 109 7.50 2.61 20.85
CA VAL A 109 7.66 1.45 19.96
C VAL A 109 7.44 1.85 18.50
N VAL A 110 8.00 1.03 17.61
CA VAL A 110 7.86 1.21 16.15
C VAL A 110 6.55 0.57 15.71
N VAL A 111 5.75 1.32 14.96
CA VAL A 111 4.60 0.80 14.21
C VAL A 111 4.77 1.14 12.72
N GLN A 112 4.82 0.10 11.89
CA GLN A 112 4.83 0.19 10.44
C GLN A 112 3.49 -0.27 9.86
N THR A 113 3.01 0.38 8.82
CA THR A 113 1.82 -0.06 8.05
C THR A 113 2.26 -0.87 6.83
N GLY A 114 1.55 -1.95 6.51
CA GLY A 114 1.79 -2.89 5.40
C GLY A 114 1.49 -2.34 4.00
N HIS A 115 1.97 -1.14 3.67
CA HIS A 115 1.88 -0.61 2.30
C HIS A 115 3.02 -1.15 1.43
N VAL A 116 2.96 -2.46 1.17
CA VAL A 116 4.02 -3.22 0.47
C VAL A 116 4.43 -2.65 -0.89
N GLU A 117 3.54 -1.93 -1.57
CA GLU A 117 3.83 -1.34 -2.89
C GLU A 117 4.86 -0.20 -2.83
N ARG A 118 5.13 0.41 -1.65
CA ARG A 118 6.29 1.30 -1.49
C ARG A 118 7.63 0.59 -1.73
N PHE A 119 7.66 -0.73 -1.54
CA PHE A 119 8.83 -1.58 -1.78
C PHE A 119 8.86 -2.16 -3.19
N ASN A 120 7.85 -1.89 -4.03
CA ASN A 120 7.82 -2.31 -5.42
C ASN A 120 9.06 -1.79 -6.16
N ARG A 121 9.73 -2.66 -6.93
CA ARG A 121 10.94 -2.32 -7.66
C ARG A 121 10.77 -1.10 -8.59
N ALA A 122 9.64 -1.00 -9.29
CA ALA A 122 9.37 0.12 -10.19
C ALA A 122 9.28 1.45 -9.44
N ILE A 123 8.67 1.45 -8.25
CA ILE A 123 8.56 2.64 -7.39
C ILE A 123 9.94 3.03 -6.86
N ARG A 124 10.68 2.08 -6.28
CA ARG A 124 12.02 2.34 -5.75
C ARG A 124 12.99 2.86 -6.83
N ALA A 125 12.88 2.33 -8.05
CA ALA A 125 13.68 2.77 -9.20
C ALA A 125 13.30 4.19 -9.68
N ALA A 126 12.03 4.57 -9.53
CA ALA A 126 11.52 5.87 -9.93
C ALA A 126 11.82 6.98 -8.91
N LEU A 127 11.80 6.68 -7.61
CA LEU A 127 11.93 7.67 -6.52
C LEU A 127 13.09 8.67 -6.70
N PRO A 128 14.32 8.26 -7.10
CA PRO A 128 15.43 9.22 -7.31
C PRO A 128 15.19 10.25 -8.42
N TYR A 129 14.25 10.00 -9.33
CA TYR A 129 13.90 10.87 -10.46
C TYR A 129 12.63 11.68 -10.22
N VAL A 130 11.88 11.37 -9.15
CA VAL A 130 10.65 12.10 -8.81
C VAL A 130 11.03 13.40 -8.13
N GLU A 131 10.59 14.52 -8.70
CA GLU A 131 10.89 15.86 -8.19
C GLU A 131 9.63 16.51 -7.63
N ARG A 132 8.90 17.26 -8.47
CA ARG A 132 7.63 17.90 -8.13
C ARG A 132 6.57 17.47 -9.15
N PRO A 133 5.95 16.29 -8.97
CA PRO A 133 4.85 15.84 -9.82
C PRO A 133 3.75 16.91 -9.92
N ARG A 134 3.28 17.15 -11.13
CA ARG A 134 2.12 18.02 -11.39
C ARG A 134 0.87 17.22 -11.68
N PHE A 135 1.03 16.06 -12.31
CA PHE A 135 -0.06 15.16 -12.59
C PHE A 135 0.39 13.70 -12.43
N ILE A 136 -0.44 12.88 -11.78
CA ILE A 136 -0.22 11.44 -11.67
C ILE A 136 -1.47 10.72 -12.17
N GLU A 137 -1.29 9.68 -12.98
CA GLU A 137 -2.37 8.77 -13.36
C GLU A 137 -2.01 7.34 -12.93
N SER A 138 -2.93 6.69 -12.21
CA SER A 138 -2.74 5.35 -11.66
C SER A 138 -3.90 4.44 -12.01
N ASP A 139 -3.61 3.29 -12.59
CA ASP A 139 -4.59 2.28 -12.99
C ASP A 139 -4.27 0.95 -12.32
N ARG A 140 -5.18 0.46 -11.47
CA ARG A 140 -5.13 -0.86 -10.83
C ARG A 140 -6.37 -1.66 -11.21
N LEU A 141 -6.25 -2.44 -12.27
CA LEU A 141 -7.33 -3.20 -12.86
C LEU A 141 -7.07 -4.70 -12.69
N ALA A 142 -8.09 -5.44 -12.28
CA ALA A 142 -8.04 -6.88 -12.14
C ALA A 142 -9.33 -7.55 -12.65
N PRO A 143 -9.21 -8.78 -13.19
CA PRO A 143 -10.35 -9.68 -13.38
C PRO A 143 -11.06 -10.00 -12.08
N PHE A 144 -12.35 -10.27 -12.21
CA PHE A 144 -13.19 -10.65 -11.08
C PHE A 144 -12.75 -11.98 -10.48
N SER A 145 -12.71 -11.99 -9.14
CA SER A 145 -12.51 -13.16 -8.31
C SER A 145 -13.56 -13.14 -7.20
N PRO A 146 -14.27 -14.25 -6.94
CA PRO A 146 -15.19 -14.33 -5.80
C PRO A 146 -14.50 -14.20 -4.44
N ARG A 147 -13.17 -14.39 -4.36
CA ARG A 147 -12.40 -14.24 -3.12
C ARG A 147 -12.10 -12.75 -2.90
N GLY A 148 -12.43 -12.22 -1.72
CA GLY A 148 -12.21 -10.82 -1.35
C GLY A 148 -13.19 -9.84 -2.03
N SER A 149 -14.33 -10.32 -2.51
CA SER A 149 -15.36 -9.51 -3.17
C SER A 149 -16.28 -8.76 -2.19
N ASP A 150 -16.11 -9.02 -0.90
CA ASP A 150 -16.83 -8.46 0.23
C ASP A 150 -16.29 -7.10 0.69
N VAL A 151 -15.02 -6.79 0.44
CA VAL A 151 -14.45 -5.48 0.78
C VAL A 151 -14.54 -4.53 -0.42
N ALA A 152 -14.98 -3.28 -0.23
CA ALA A 152 -15.06 -2.30 -1.31
C ALA A 152 -13.69 -2.05 -1.98
N VAL A 153 -13.67 -1.89 -3.31
CA VAL A 153 -12.44 -1.77 -4.11
C VAL A 153 -11.52 -0.62 -3.65
N VAL A 154 -12.09 0.42 -3.02
CA VAL A 154 -11.35 1.57 -2.51
C VAL A 154 -10.42 1.17 -1.35
N LEU A 155 -10.94 0.43 -0.37
CA LEU A 155 -10.21 0.04 0.84
C LEU A 155 -9.29 -1.16 0.60
N ASP A 156 -9.60 -2.00 -0.39
CA ASP A 156 -8.78 -3.17 -0.70
C ASP A 156 -7.72 -2.89 -1.78
N LEU A 157 -8.11 -2.33 -2.93
CA LEU A 157 -7.20 -2.14 -4.07
C LEU A 157 -6.67 -0.70 -4.16
N MET A 158 -7.56 0.29 -4.19
CA MET A 158 -7.19 1.69 -4.45
C MET A 158 -6.26 2.26 -3.38
N ILE A 159 -6.37 1.79 -2.13
CA ILE A 159 -5.55 2.28 -1.01
C ILE A 159 -4.05 2.14 -1.24
N HIS A 160 -3.61 1.13 -2.00
CA HIS A 160 -2.21 1.01 -2.41
C HIS A 160 -1.77 2.21 -3.25
N ASP A 161 -2.60 2.61 -4.22
CA ASP A 161 -2.28 3.70 -5.12
C ASP A 161 -2.49 5.07 -4.45
N ILE A 162 -3.43 5.18 -3.50
CA ILE A 162 -3.59 6.35 -2.63
C ILE A 162 -2.29 6.59 -1.85
N ASP A 163 -1.76 5.57 -1.19
CA ASP A 163 -0.50 5.66 -0.45
C ASP A 163 0.69 6.06 -1.36
N LEU A 164 0.83 5.39 -2.51
CA LEU A 164 1.88 5.69 -3.47
C LEU A 164 1.81 7.13 -3.99
N VAL A 165 0.64 7.58 -4.42
CA VAL A 165 0.46 8.95 -4.93
C VAL A 165 0.78 9.97 -3.85
N ARG A 166 0.31 9.76 -2.61
CA ARG A 166 0.63 10.66 -1.49
C ARG A 166 2.14 10.73 -1.25
N THR A 167 2.82 9.58 -1.29
CA THR A 167 4.27 9.47 -1.12
C THR A 167 5.01 10.21 -2.24
N LEU A 168 4.60 10.00 -3.49
CA LEU A 168 5.23 10.58 -4.67
C LEU A 168 5.04 12.11 -4.75
N VAL A 169 3.87 12.61 -4.34
CA VAL A 169 3.59 14.05 -4.33
C VAL A 169 4.21 14.75 -3.12
N GLY A 170 4.23 14.09 -1.96
CA GLY A 170 4.82 14.64 -0.74
C GLY A 170 4.08 15.86 -0.17
N ALA A 171 2.78 16.01 -0.47
CA ALA A 171 1.95 17.11 0.03
C ALA A 171 0.58 16.61 0.53
N PRO A 172 -0.11 17.36 1.41
CA PRO A 172 -1.48 17.04 1.82
C PRO A 172 -2.50 17.10 0.67
N VAL A 173 -3.47 16.20 0.72
CA VAL A 173 -4.66 16.18 -0.16
C VAL A 173 -5.73 17.12 0.40
N ASP A 174 -6.14 18.12 -0.39
CA ASP A 174 -7.14 19.12 -0.01
C ASP A 174 -8.48 18.98 -0.76
N ASP A 175 -8.49 18.46 -1.98
CA ASP A 175 -9.70 18.19 -2.78
C ASP A 175 -9.82 16.69 -3.11
N VAL A 176 -11.03 16.16 -3.02
CA VAL A 176 -11.35 14.77 -3.43
C VAL A 176 -12.65 14.79 -4.22
N ARG A 177 -12.61 14.20 -5.41
CA ARG A 177 -13.81 13.89 -6.20
C ARG A 177 -13.76 12.44 -6.58
N ALA A 178 -14.85 11.71 -6.40
CA ALA A 178 -14.88 10.30 -6.72
C ALA A 178 -16.23 9.86 -7.28
N VAL A 179 -16.17 8.82 -8.10
CA VAL A 179 -17.32 8.05 -8.58
C VAL A 179 -17.00 6.58 -8.41
N GLY A 180 -18.01 5.78 -8.13
CA GLY A 180 -17.87 4.34 -7.99
C GLY A 180 -19.13 3.63 -8.45
N VAL A 181 -19.01 2.38 -8.87
CA VAL A 181 -20.13 1.59 -9.38
C VAL A 181 -20.07 0.16 -8.82
N PRO A 182 -21.15 -0.34 -8.22
CA PRO A 182 -21.33 -1.77 -7.96
C PRO A 182 -21.78 -2.46 -9.26
N VAL A 183 -21.04 -3.46 -9.73
CA VAL A 183 -21.31 -4.09 -11.04
C VAL A 183 -21.73 -5.55 -10.86
N LEU A 184 -20.90 -6.33 -10.15
CA LEU A 184 -21.10 -7.75 -9.88
C LEU A 184 -21.37 -8.04 -8.41
N THR A 185 -21.07 -7.10 -7.51
CA THR A 185 -21.28 -7.25 -6.06
C THR A 185 -22.19 -6.14 -5.53
N PRO A 186 -22.74 -6.29 -4.30
CA PRO A 186 -23.44 -5.20 -3.62
C PRO A 186 -22.54 -4.02 -3.23
N THR A 187 -21.21 -4.19 -3.31
CA THR A 187 -20.22 -3.17 -2.96
C THR A 187 -19.61 -2.55 -4.22
N VAL A 188 -18.88 -1.43 -4.06
CA VAL A 188 -18.21 -0.77 -5.18
C VAL A 188 -17.17 -1.70 -5.80
N ASP A 189 -17.31 -2.00 -7.09
CA ASP A 189 -16.43 -2.90 -7.85
C ASP A 189 -15.41 -2.16 -8.72
N ILE A 190 -15.78 -0.95 -9.14
CA ILE A 190 -14.90 -0.02 -9.83
C ILE A 190 -15.08 1.37 -9.24
N ALA A 191 -13.97 2.07 -9.03
CA ALA A 191 -13.96 3.45 -8.57
C ALA A 191 -12.91 4.25 -9.35
N ASN A 192 -13.24 5.52 -9.61
CA ASN A 192 -12.31 6.52 -10.08
C ASN A 192 -12.31 7.70 -9.09
N ALA A 193 -11.13 8.13 -8.70
CA ALA A 193 -10.93 9.26 -7.79
C ALA A 193 -9.96 10.26 -8.40
N ARG A 194 -10.30 11.55 -8.30
CA ARG A 194 -9.42 12.67 -8.59
C ARG A 194 -9.06 13.36 -7.28
N LEU A 195 -7.77 13.39 -6.96
CA LEU A 195 -7.20 14.01 -5.78
C LEU A 195 -6.54 15.33 -6.16
N GLY A 196 -6.87 16.41 -5.45
CA GLY A 196 -6.13 17.67 -5.44
C GLY A 196 -5.19 17.73 -4.25
N PHE A 197 -4.01 18.30 -4.47
CA PHE A 197 -3.01 18.50 -3.43
C PHE A 197 -2.76 19.99 -3.22
N THR A 198 -2.41 20.34 -1.99
CA THR A 198 -2.01 21.72 -1.61
C THR A 198 -0.82 22.27 -2.40
N SER A 199 0.00 21.39 -3.00
CA SER A 199 1.10 21.75 -3.91
C SER A 199 0.62 22.15 -5.32
N GLY A 200 -0.67 22.00 -5.61
CA GLY A 200 -1.25 22.16 -6.94
C GLY A 200 -1.02 20.95 -7.87
N ALA A 201 -0.56 19.82 -7.33
CA ALA A 201 -0.54 18.55 -8.04
C ALA A 201 -1.95 17.95 -8.10
N VAL A 202 -2.21 17.12 -9.11
CA VAL A 202 -3.46 16.38 -9.26
C VAL A 202 -3.15 14.92 -9.50
N ALA A 203 -3.93 14.01 -8.93
CA ALA A 203 -3.84 12.60 -9.26
C ALA A 203 -5.19 12.01 -9.67
N ASN A 204 -5.19 11.21 -10.72
CA ASN A 204 -6.33 10.39 -11.12
C ASN A 204 -6.01 8.93 -10.80
N ILE A 205 -6.86 8.28 -10.01
CA ILE A 205 -6.68 6.90 -9.57
C ILE A 205 -7.91 6.10 -9.97
N THR A 206 -7.70 5.02 -10.73
CA THR A 206 -8.74 4.06 -11.10
C THR A 206 -8.42 2.70 -10.49
N ALA A 207 -9.36 2.16 -9.72
CA ALA A 207 -9.28 0.80 -9.21
C ALA A 207 -10.50 -0.01 -9.65
N SER A 208 -10.29 -1.22 -10.17
CA SER A 208 -11.36 -2.09 -10.65
C SER A 208 -11.03 -3.54 -10.37
N ARG A 209 -12.04 -4.29 -9.90
CA ARG A 209 -12.00 -5.76 -9.82
C ARG A 209 -12.84 -6.46 -10.90
N VAL A 210 -13.36 -5.73 -11.88
CA VAL A 210 -14.27 -6.26 -12.92
C VAL A 210 -13.73 -6.02 -14.33
N SER A 211 -12.42 -5.81 -14.46
CA SER A 211 -11.76 -5.54 -15.73
C SER A 211 -11.34 -6.83 -16.43
N ARG A 212 -11.37 -6.86 -17.76
CA ARG A 212 -10.96 -8.06 -18.53
C ARG A 212 -9.47 -8.38 -18.42
N GLU A 213 -8.65 -7.34 -18.39
CA GLU A 213 -7.19 -7.45 -18.36
C GLU A 213 -6.64 -6.96 -17.03
N ARG A 214 -5.50 -7.53 -16.61
CA ARG A 214 -4.75 -7.06 -15.45
C ARG A 214 -3.88 -5.88 -15.88
N LEU A 215 -3.98 -4.77 -15.15
CA LEU A 215 -3.13 -3.59 -15.35
C LEU A 215 -2.74 -3.03 -13.98
N ARG A 216 -1.45 -2.76 -13.79
CA ARG A 216 -0.95 -2.02 -12.63
C ARG A 216 0.06 -1.00 -13.12
N LYS A 217 -0.41 0.21 -13.44
CA LYS A 217 0.39 1.22 -14.11
C LYS A 217 0.31 2.55 -13.40
N ILE A 218 1.47 3.19 -13.18
CA ILE A 218 1.56 4.56 -12.67
C ILE A 218 2.30 5.41 -13.67
N ARG A 219 1.80 6.61 -13.89
CA ARG A 219 2.33 7.61 -14.82
C ARG A 219 2.50 8.92 -14.09
N ILE A 220 3.72 9.46 -14.09
CA ILE A 220 4.08 10.67 -13.33
C ILE A 220 4.53 11.73 -14.32
N PHE A 221 3.85 12.87 -14.31
CA PHE A 221 4.15 14.01 -15.17
C PHE A 221 4.69 15.15 -14.31
N GLN A 222 5.91 15.57 -14.60
CA GLN A 222 6.61 16.64 -13.90
C GLN A 222 7.38 17.51 -14.91
N GLN A 223 7.93 18.62 -14.45
CA GLN A 223 8.60 19.57 -15.33
C GLN A 223 9.79 18.95 -16.09
N SER A 224 10.56 18.08 -15.43
CA SER A 224 11.73 17.44 -16.03
C SER A 224 11.38 16.27 -16.95
N GLY A 225 10.12 15.83 -17.01
CA GLY A 225 9.66 14.81 -17.96
C GLY A 225 8.53 13.93 -17.44
N TYR A 226 8.45 12.73 -17.99
CA TYR A 226 7.38 11.78 -17.77
C TYR A 226 7.92 10.40 -17.40
N LEU A 227 7.48 9.85 -16.27
CA LEU A 227 7.81 8.50 -15.84
C LEU A 227 6.62 7.57 -16.09
N SER A 228 6.89 6.38 -16.64
CA SER A 228 5.89 5.33 -16.87
C SER A 228 6.33 4.06 -16.16
N LEU A 229 5.55 3.60 -15.19
CA LEU A 229 5.87 2.47 -14.33
C LEU A 229 4.86 1.34 -14.55
N ASP A 230 5.35 0.13 -14.74
CA ASP A 230 4.56 -1.10 -14.68
C ASP A 230 4.87 -1.80 -13.36
N LEU A 231 3.94 -1.70 -12.41
CA LEU A 231 4.10 -2.26 -11.07
C LEU A 231 3.96 -3.78 -11.05
N ALA A 232 3.27 -4.38 -12.03
CA ALA A 232 3.16 -5.83 -12.13
C ALA A 232 4.48 -6.43 -12.64
N ALA A 233 5.14 -5.77 -13.59
CA ALA A 233 6.45 -6.17 -14.11
C ALA A 233 7.62 -5.69 -13.24
N GLY A 234 7.42 -4.72 -12.35
CA GLY A 234 8.50 -4.13 -11.55
C GLY A 234 9.49 -3.31 -12.38
N THR A 235 9.03 -2.74 -13.49
CA THR A 235 9.84 -1.99 -14.45
C THR A 235 9.32 -0.56 -14.62
N GLY A 236 10.18 0.32 -15.12
CA GLY A 236 9.78 1.69 -15.44
C GLY A 236 10.74 2.36 -16.40
N GLU A 237 10.25 3.42 -17.03
CA GLU A 237 11.01 4.24 -17.97
C GLU A 237 10.77 5.72 -17.67
N PHE A 238 11.81 6.52 -17.78
CA PHE A 238 11.74 7.98 -17.69
C PHE A 238 12.04 8.59 -19.06
N PHE A 239 11.09 9.36 -19.57
CA PHE A 239 11.20 10.11 -20.81
C PHE A 239 11.44 11.58 -20.47
N ARG A 240 12.59 12.11 -20.87
CA ARG A 240 12.95 13.51 -20.62
C ARG A 240 13.61 14.15 -21.84
N LEU A 241 13.61 15.47 -21.87
CA LEU A 241 14.37 16.20 -22.89
C LEU A 241 15.86 15.90 -22.74
N ARG A 242 16.53 15.69 -23.88
CA ARG A 242 17.98 15.61 -23.93
C ARG A 242 18.59 16.94 -23.50
N GLY A 243 19.72 16.89 -22.79
CA GLY A 243 20.46 18.08 -22.39
C GLY A 243 20.79 18.97 -23.60
N GLY A 244 20.58 20.28 -23.47
CA GLY A 244 20.87 21.27 -24.52
C GLY A 244 19.79 21.42 -25.60
N VAL A 245 18.68 20.67 -25.51
CA VAL A 245 17.52 20.87 -26.39
C VAL A 245 16.72 22.09 -25.93
N ASP A 246 16.62 23.10 -26.81
CA ASP A 246 15.67 24.20 -26.65
C ASP A 246 14.28 23.75 -27.10
N VAL A 247 13.27 23.85 -26.22
CA VAL A 247 11.88 23.51 -26.53
C VAL A 247 11.35 24.30 -27.74
N ALA A 248 11.82 25.54 -27.93
CA ALA A 248 11.44 26.33 -29.10
C ALA A 248 11.97 25.77 -30.43
N SER A 249 13.03 24.94 -30.40
CA SER A 249 13.53 24.25 -31.60
C SER A 249 12.60 23.10 -32.03
N ILE A 250 11.95 22.44 -31.06
CA ILE A 250 10.97 21.36 -31.32
C ILE A 250 9.78 21.92 -32.10
N ALA A 251 9.26 23.08 -31.67
CA ALA A 251 8.11 23.73 -32.32
C ALA A 251 8.39 24.17 -33.78
N LYS A 252 9.68 24.30 -34.16
CA LYS A 252 10.11 24.71 -35.50
C LYS A 252 10.53 23.53 -36.38
N ALA A 253 10.56 22.31 -35.84
CA ALA A 253 11.00 21.14 -36.58
C ALA A 253 9.94 20.72 -37.64
N PRO A 254 10.35 20.42 -38.89
CA PRO A 254 9.43 20.03 -39.94
C PRO A 254 8.84 18.63 -39.69
N PRO A 255 7.57 18.38 -40.05
CA PRO A 255 6.97 17.05 -39.93
C PRO A 255 7.50 16.08 -41.01
N PRO A 256 7.62 14.76 -40.71
CA PRO A 256 7.32 14.13 -39.43
C PRO A 256 8.40 14.38 -38.37
N LEU A 257 7.96 14.69 -37.15
CA LEU A 257 8.86 14.95 -36.02
C LEU A 257 9.38 13.64 -35.44
N ASP A 258 10.69 13.41 -35.53
CA ASP A 258 11.34 12.34 -34.76
C ASP A 258 11.61 12.80 -33.33
N LEU A 259 10.72 12.43 -32.40
CA LEU A 259 10.83 12.76 -30.99
C LEU A 259 12.11 12.21 -30.35
N ALA A 260 12.73 11.14 -30.89
CA ALA A 260 13.94 10.55 -30.32
C ALA A 260 15.16 11.48 -30.43
N MET A 261 15.12 12.47 -31.33
CA MET A 261 16.12 13.54 -31.43
C MET A 261 16.09 14.49 -30.23
N PHE A 262 14.94 14.64 -29.59
CA PHE A 262 14.72 15.62 -28.52
C PHE A 262 14.52 14.97 -27.15
N VAL A 263 13.97 13.76 -27.12
CA VAL A 263 13.64 13.01 -25.91
C VAL A 263 14.56 11.81 -25.80
N GLU A 264 15.16 11.62 -24.63
CA GLU A 264 15.81 10.38 -24.27
C GLU A 264 14.92 9.52 -23.38
N ARG A 265 15.10 8.21 -23.51
CA ARG A 265 14.45 7.19 -22.70
C ARG A 265 15.48 6.60 -21.75
N VAL A 266 15.27 6.80 -20.46
CA VAL A 266 16.13 6.30 -19.38
C VAL A 266 15.42 5.12 -18.71
N PRO A 267 15.91 3.88 -18.85
CA PRO A 267 15.41 2.75 -18.07
C PRO A 267 15.59 3.01 -16.58
N LEU A 268 14.58 2.69 -15.78
CA LEU A 268 14.62 2.83 -14.33
C LEU A 268 15.05 1.51 -13.70
N GLU A 269 16.11 1.57 -12.90
CA GLU A 269 16.70 0.39 -12.26
C GLU A 269 16.74 0.54 -10.73
N ALA A 270 16.43 -0.57 -10.06
CA ALA A 270 16.64 -0.76 -8.63
C ALA A 270 17.06 -2.23 -8.41
N PRO A 271 17.75 -2.54 -7.30
CA PRO A 271 18.09 -3.92 -6.96
C PRO A 271 16.84 -4.81 -6.93
N GLU A 272 16.93 -6.03 -7.44
CA GLU A 272 15.84 -7.01 -7.33
C GLU A 272 15.53 -7.35 -5.87
N GLY A 273 14.29 -7.76 -5.60
CA GLY A 273 13.87 -8.21 -4.28
C GLY A 273 12.36 -8.41 -4.18
N GLU A 274 11.94 -9.45 -3.47
CA GLU A 274 10.53 -9.68 -3.15
C GLU A 274 10.02 -8.51 -2.25
N PRO A 275 9.02 -7.72 -2.67
CA PRO A 275 8.58 -6.53 -1.94
C PRO A 275 8.23 -6.79 -0.47
N LEU A 276 7.54 -7.91 -0.20
CA LEU A 276 7.16 -8.28 1.16
C LEU A 276 8.37 -8.59 2.05
N ARG A 277 9.44 -9.18 1.50
CA ARG A 277 10.69 -9.39 2.23
C ARG A 277 11.39 -8.06 2.52
N LEU A 278 11.43 -7.15 1.54
CA LEU A 278 12.01 -5.82 1.71
C LEU A 278 11.26 -4.98 2.76
N GLU A 279 9.94 -5.14 2.84
CA GLU A 279 9.12 -4.51 3.87
C GLU A 279 9.50 -4.99 5.28
N PHE A 280 9.70 -6.30 5.46
CA PHE A 280 10.17 -6.85 6.72
C PHE A 280 11.60 -6.42 7.06
N ASP A 281 12.52 -6.43 6.09
CA ASP A 281 13.89 -5.96 6.32
C ASP A 281 13.90 -4.49 6.78
N SER A 282 13.07 -3.65 6.17
CA SER A 282 12.86 -2.25 6.58
C SER A 282 12.28 -2.14 7.99
N PHE A 283 11.28 -2.95 8.33
CA PHE A 283 10.69 -2.94 9.67
C PHE A 283 11.71 -3.36 10.73
N VAL A 284 12.48 -4.41 10.48
CA VAL A 284 13.52 -4.91 11.40
C VAL A 284 14.62 -3.86 11.60
N ALA A 285 15.06 -3.20 10.54
CA ALA A 285 16.04 -2.10 10.64
C ALA A 285 15.49 -0.95 11.50
N ALA A 286 14.21 -0.60 11.36
CA ALA A 286 13.58 0.43 12.18
C ALA A 286 13.47 0.03 13.65
N VAL A 287 13.08 -1.22 13.94
CA VAL A 287 13.03 -1.75 15.32
C VAL A 287 14.41 -1.72 15.99
N ARG A 288 15.49 -1.95 15.24
CA ARG A 288 16.87 -1.88 15.74
C ARG A 288 17.43 -0.45 15.85
N GLY A 289 16.69 0.56 15.39
CA GLY A 289 17.14 1.94 15.35
C GLY A 289 18.20 2.22 14.26
N GLU A 290 18.33 1.33 13.28
CA GLU A 290 19.30 1.46 12.18
C GLU A 290 18.80 2.41 11.09
N GLN A 291 17.49 2.51 10.91
CA GLN A 291 16.81 3.36 9.93
C GLN A 291 15.50 3.92 10.49
N PRO A 292 14.96 5.03 9.96
CA PRO A 292 13.60 5.43 10.27
C PRO A 292 12.59 4.41 9.70
N VAL A 293 11.39 4.37 10.29
CA VAL A 293 10.28 3.56 9.74
C VAL A 293 9.92 4.06 8.34
N ALA A 294 9.89 3.16 7.36
CA ALA A 294 9.65 3.52 5.96
C ALA A 294 8.18 3.85 5.65
N VAL A 295 7.26 3.21 6.37
CA VAL A 295 5.80 3.44 6.27
C VAL A 295 5.25 3.55 7.69
N SER A 296 5.23 4.75 8.26
CA SER A 296 4.79 4.95 9.63
C SER A 296 3.30 4.60 9.82
N ALA A 297 2.86 4.47 11.07
CA ALA A 297 1.43 4.42 11.40
C ALA A 297 0.67 5.66 10.89
N ARG A 298 1.33 6.83 10.87
CA ARG A 298 0.75 8.07 10.34
C ARG A 298 0.55 8.02 8.84
N ASP A 299 1.48 7.43 8.10
CA ASP A 299 1.32 7.17 6.66
C ASP A 299 0.07 6.33 6.38
N GLY A 300 -0.12 5.24 7.14
CA GLY A 300 -1.30 4.38 7.05
C GLY A 300 -2.60 5.10 7.42
N ARG A 301 -2.58 5.89 8.49
CA ARG A 301 -3.73 6.73 8.91
C ARG A 301 -4.13 7.73 7.84
N ASP A 302 -3.16 8.39 7.23
CA ASP A 302 -3.45 9.38 6.20
C ASP A 302 -3.90 8.75 4.87
N ALA A 303 -3.41 7.55 4.52
CA ALA A 303 -3.93 6.79 3.39
C ALA A 303 -5.39 6.36 3.64
N LEU A 304 -5.71 5.92 4.86
CA LEU A 304 -7.06 5.61 5.30
C LEU A 304 -7.98 6.85 5.24
N ASP A 305 -7.51 8.04 5.66
CA ASP A 305 -8.25 9.30 5.59
C ASP A 305 -8.72 9.60 4.16
N VAL A 306 -7.79 9.54 3.21
CA VAL A 306 -8.12 9.79 1.80
C VAL A 306 -9.05 8.71 1.25
N ALA A 307 -8.84 7.43 1.61
CA ALA A 307 -9.73 6.35 1.20
C ALA A 307 -11.16 6.54 1.73
N LEU A 308 -11.34 6.94 2.99
CA LEU A 308 -12.64 7.22 3.58
C LEU A 308 -13.30 8.46 2.96
N ARG A 309 -12.54 9.50 2.63
CA ARG A 309 -13.04 10.68 1.88
C ARG A 309 -13.55 10.28 0.49
N ILE A 310 -12.84 9.39 -0.21
CA ILE A 310 -13.28 8.83 -1.51
C ILE A 310 -14.59 8.06 -1.34
N VAL A 311 -14.67 7.17 -0.34
CA VAL A 311 -15.90 6.42 -0.03
C VAL A 311 -17.06 7.39 0.23
N GLY A 312 -16.85 8.43 1.04
CA GLY A 312 -17.87 9.44 1.33
C GLY A 312 -18.37 10.17 0.08
N GLU A 313 -17.47 10.51 -0.85
CA GLU A 313 -17.87 11.13 -2.14
C GLU A 313 -18.67 10.18 -3.03
N ILE A 314 -18.32 8.89 -3.07
CA ILE A 314 -19.10 7.87 -3.80
C ILE A 314 -20.49 7.71 -3.19
N GLU A 315 -20.58 7.59 -1.87
CA GLU A 315 -21.88 7.46 -1.17
C GLU A 315 -22.75 8.73 -1.29
N ARG A 316 -22.14 9.91 -1.42
CA ARG A 316 -22.85 11.17 -1.67
C ARG A 316 -23.53 11.17 -3.05
N THR A 317 -22.87 10.59 -4.05
CA THR A 317 -23.37 10.54 -5.45
C THR A 317 -24.25 9.33 -5.74
N LEU A 318 -24.13 8.26 -4.94
CA LEU A 318 -24.97 7.07 -4.95
C LEU A 318 -25.47 6.74 -3.53
N PRO A 319 -26.52 7.42 -3.03
CA PRO A 319 -27.01 7.25 -1.66
C PRO A 319 -27.42 5.82 -1.30
N SER A 320 -27.72 4.97 -2.30
CA SER A 320 -28.02 3.55 -2.11
C SER A 320 -26.85 2.74 -1.54
N LEU A 321 -25.62 3.29 -1.54
CA LEU A 321 -24.42 2.63 -1.05
C LEU A 321 -23.99 3.02 0.38
N ARG A 322 -24.72 3.93 1.04
CA ARG A 322 -24.36 4.42 2.38
C ARG A 322 -24.16 3.28 3.37
N GLY A 323 -22.96 3.24 3.98
CA GLY A 323 -22.61 2.26 5.00
C GLY A 323 -22.21 0.88 4.46
N ALA A 324 -22.34 0.62 3.15
CA ALA A 324 -22.01 -0.67 2.55
C ALA A 324 -20.49 -0.94 2.52
N ALA A 325 -19.66 0.11 2.55
CA ALA A 325 -18.21 -0.01 2.51
C ALA A 325 -17.56 -0.37 3.87
N LEU A 326 -18.23 -0.07 4.99
CA LEU A 326 -17.76 -0.33 6.36
C LEU A 326 -18.44 -1.54 7.02
N ALA A 327 -19.47 -2.09 6.38
CA ALA A 327 -20.32 -3.13 6.96
C ALA A 327 -19.83 -4.57 6.72
N THR A 328 -18.64 -4.78 6.17
CA THR A 328 -18.14 -6.14 5.91
C THR A 328 -17.26 -6.67 7.03
N SER A 329 -17.70 -7.83 7.51
CA SER A 329 -17.40 -8.56 8.75
C SER A 329 -16.08 -9.29 8.75
#